data_AF-G4U1S4-F1
#
_entry.id   AF-G4U1S4-F1
#
_cell.length_a   1.000
_cell.length_b   1.000
_cell.length_c   1.000
_cell.angle_alpha   90.00
_cell.angle_beta   90.00
_cell.angle_gamma   90.00
#
_symmetry.space_group_name_H-M   'P 1'
#
loop_
_entity.id
_entity.type
_entity.pdbx_description
1 polymer ?
#
loop_
_entity_poly.entity_id
_entity_poly.type
_entity_poly.pdbx_seq_one_letter_code
_entity_poly.pdbx_strand_id
1 'polypeptide(L)'
;MSTTTSRMLPVGLKPSEYAIPLSSMPENWKELAPFPPARERTQTYAHQDALPHLPVPPLAQTLDKLKKSLHAMKMSEEEMKEAERKIDAFGAPGGVGEVLQKRLEERREMEERKGGRGHWLEAWWDDLAYMGYRDSVVINVSYFYGFDLPPNTPTPLA
;
A
#
# COMPACT_ATOMS: atom_id res chain seq x y z
N MET A 1 32.41 -29.75 -39.96
CA MET A 1 33.26 -28.89 -39.11
C MET A 1 32.40 -27.74 -38.65
N SER A 2 31.97 -27.74 -37.38
CA SER A 2 31.01 -26.77 -36.84
C SER A 2 31.77 -25.65 -36.15
N THR A 3 31.73 -24.44 -36.70
CA THR A 3 32.28 -23.24 -36.07
C THR A 3 31.24 -22.63 -35.13
N THR A 4 31.42 -22.84 -33.83
CA THR A 4 30.67 -22.13 -32.78
C THR A 4 31.31 -20.76 -32.57
N THR A 5 30.70 -19.72 -33.10
CA THR A 5 31.05 -18.33 -32.75
C THR A 5 30.46 -18.01 -31.39
N SER A 6 31.31 -17.92 -30.36
CA SER A 6 30.93 -17.41 -29.04
C SER A 6 30.57 -15.93 -29.17
N ARG A 7 29.29 -15.60 -29.03
CA ARG A 7 28.81 -14.22 -29.02
C ARG A 7 28.98 -13.69 -27.60
N MET A 8 30.07 -12.97 -27.33
CA MET A 8 30.19 -12.18 -26.11
C MET A 8 29.03 -11.17 -26.04
N LEU A 9 28.39 -11.08 -24.86
CA LEU A 9 27.41 -10.04 -24.58
C LEU A 9 28.13 -8.69 -24.59
N PRO A 10 27.58 -7.65 -25.24
CA PRO A 10 28.21 -6.36 -25.29
C PRO A 10 28.29 -5.75 -23.89
N VAL A 11 29.49 -5.34 -23.49
CA VAL A 11 29.73 -4.53 -22.30
C VAL A 11 29.20 -3.12 -22.57
N GLY A 12 28.23 -2.69 -21.77
CA GLY A 12 27.74 -1.31 -21.71
C GLY A 12 26.43 -1.06 -22.45
N LEU A 13 25.31 -1.42 -21.83
CA LEU A 13 23.98 -0.92 -22.23
C LEU A 13 23.83 0.53 -21.78
N LYS A 14 23.38 1.42 -22.67
CA LYS A 14 23.13 2.82 -22.33
C LYS A 14 21.87 2.91 -21.45
N PRO A 15 21.79 3.81 -20.44
CA PRO A 15 20.59 3.97 -19.60
C PRO A 15 19.28 4.17 -20.39
N SER A 16 19.36 4.79 -21.59
CA SER A 16 18.22 4.99 -22.49
C SER A 16 17.67 3.70 -23.12
N GLU A 17 18.45 2.62 -23.15
CA GLU A 17 18.05 1.31 -23.67
C GLU A 17 17.31 0.47 -22.62
N TYR A 18 17.31 0.92 -21.35
CA TYR A 18 16.45 0.43 -20.26
C TYR A 18 15.16 1.25 -20.14
N ALA A 19 14.76 1.99 -21.16
CA ALA A 19 13.42 2.53 -21.23
C ALA A 19 12.44 1.35 -21.44
N ILE A 20 12.22 0.58 -20.38
CA ILE A 20 10.99 -0.18 -20.21
C ILE A 20 9.93 0.90 -20.40
N PRO A 21 9.10 0.85 -21.48
CA PRO A 21 7.95 1.73 -21.53
C PRO A 21 7.28 1.51 -20.18
N LEU A 22 7.11 2.58 -19.38
CA LEU A 22 6.31 2.52 -18.16
C LEU A 22 4.97 1.98 -18.62
N SER A 23 4.81 0.65 -18.56
CA SER A 23 3.62 -0.02 -18.98
C SER A 23 2.58 0.61 -18.08
N SER A 24 1.66 1.36 -18.65
CA SER A 24 0.52 1.87 -17.90
C SER A 24 -0.18 0.63 -17.38
N MET A 25 0.11 0.28 -16.13
CA MET A 25 -0.47 -0.86 -15.46
C MET A 25 -1.98 -0.71 -15.65
N PRO A 26 -2.66 -1.68 -16.27
CA PRO A 26 -4.07 -1.52 -16.56
C PRO A 26 -4.82 -1.32 -15.25
N GLU A 27 -5.84 -0.45 -15.23
CA GLU A 27 -6.55 -0.10 -14.00
C GLU A 27 -7.10 -1.34 -13.27
N ASN A 28 -7.43 -2.40 -14.02
CA ASN A 28 -7.94 -3.67 -13.50
C ASN A 28 -6.87 -4.76 -13.32
N TRP A 29 -5.58 -4.43 -13.26
CA TRP A 29 -4.49 -5.43 -13.18
C TRP A 29 -4.64 -6.45 -12.05
N LYS A 30 -5.25 -6.06 -10.92
CA LYS A 30 -5.53 -6.97 -9.79
C LYS A 30 -6.64 -7.96 -10.10
N GLU A 31 -7.66 -7.56 -10.84
CA GLU A 31 -8.73 -8.46 -11.29
C GLU A 31 -8.21 -9.46 -12.32
N LEU A 32 -7.18 -9.06 -13.08
CA LEU A 32 -6.47 -9.92 -14.02
C LEU A 32 -5.51 -10.90 -13.34
N ALA A 33 -5.18 -10.69 -12.06
CA ALA A 33 -4.28 -11.57 -11.34
C ALA A 33 -4.92 -12.95 -11.20
N PRO A 34 -4.25 -14.03 -11.65
CA PRO A 34 -4.82 -15.37 -11.56
C PRO A 34 -5.01 -15.73 -10.09
N PHE A 35 -6.20 -16.21 -9.76
CA PHE A 35 -6.42 -16.78 -8.44
C PHE A 35 -5.49 -18.01 -8.29
N PRO A 36 -4.83 -18.18 -7.12
CA PRO A 36 -4.01 -19.36 -6.87
C PRO A 36 -4.79 -20.64 -7.23
N PRO A 37 -4.15 -21.63 -7.88
CA PRO A 37 -4.82 -22.74 -8.57
C PRO A 37 -5.62 -23.70 -7.67
N ALA A 38 -5.78 -23.40 -6.38
CA ALA A 38 -6.59 -24.15 -5.43
C ALA A 38 -7.91 -23.43 -5.14
N ARG A 39 -8.81 -23.40 -6.13
CA ARG A 39 -10.20 -22.97 -5.90
C ARG A 39 -10.99 -23.96 -5.02
N GLU A 40 -10.42 -25.13 -4.76
CA GLU A 40 -11.06 -26.21 -4.01
C GLU A 40 -10.34 -26.47 -2.68
N ARG A 41 -10.78 -25.79 -1.63
CA ARG A 41 -10.63 -26.21 -0.21
C ARG A 41 -9.20 -26.53 0.27
N THR A 42 -8.21 -25.72 -0.08
CA THR A 42 -6.97 -25.73 0.73
C THR A 42 -7.20 -24.97 2.03
N GLN A 43 -6.62 -25.48 3.12
CA GLN A 43 -6.65 -24.82 4.43
C GLN A 43 -6.15 -23.36 4.35
N THR A 44 -5.26 -23.05 3.40
CA THR A 44 -4.68 -21.72 3.18
C THR A 44 -5.71 -20.62 2.87
N TYR A 45 -6.77 -20.90 2.10
CA TYR A 45 -7.76 -19.89 1.69
C TYR A 45 -9.15 -20.12 2.28
N ALA A 46 -9.33 -21.15 3.12
CA ALA A 46 -10.63 -21.62 3.61
C ALA A 46 -11.48 -20.54 4.33
N HIS A 47 -10.84 -19.50 4.89
CA HIS A 47 -11.52 -18.44 5.62
C HIS A 47 -11.59 -17.10 4.88
N GLN A 48 -10.97 -17.00 3.69
CA GLN A 48 -10.82 -15.70 3.05
C GLN A 48 -12.15 -15.08 2.61
N ASP A 49 -13.10 -15.90 2.16
CA ASP A 49 -14.43 -15.43 1.77
C ASP A 49 -15.34 -15.13 2.99
N ALA A 50 -14.93 -15.53 4.19
CA ALA A 50 -15.66 -15.30 5.43
C ALA A 50 -15.16 -14.06 6.21
N LEU A 51 -14.11 -13.39 5.75
CA LEU A 51 -13.59 -12.19 6.40
C LEU A 51 -14.54 -11.01 6.19
N PRO A 52 -14.77 -10.18 7.22
CA PRO A 52 -15.53 -8.95 7.05
C PRO A 52 -14.75 -7.95 6.19
N HIS A 53 -15.48 -7.15 5.42
CA HIS A 53 -14.89 -6.04 4.67
C HIS A 53 -14.39 -4.94 5.61
N LEU A 54 -13.37 -4.20 5.15
CA LEU A 54 -12.78 -3.10 5.90
C LEU A 54 -13.81 -1.96 6.10
N PRO A 55 -14.17 -1.60 7.35
CA PRO A 55 -15.13 -0.53 7.59
C PRO A 55 -14.53 0.84 7.26
N VAL A 56 -15.42 1.82 7.05
CA VAL A 56 -15.07 3.24 7.08
C VAL A 56 -15.46 3.77 8.47
N PRO A 57 -14.51 4.25 9.30
CA PRO A 57 -14.85 4.81 10.60
C PRO A 57 -15.74 6.05 10.48
N PRO A 58 -16.65 6.30 11.44
CA PRO A 58 -17.43 7.53 11.48
C PRO A 58 -16.53 8.77 11.48
N LEU A 59 -16.90 9.79 10.70
CA LEU A 59 -16.12 11.03 10.57
C LEU A 59 -15.82 11.67 11.93
N ALA A 60 -16.83 11.83 12.78
CA ALA A 60 -16.67 12.44 14.10
C ALA A 60 -15.66 11.70 14.99
N GLN A 61 -15.64 10.36 14.94
CA GLN A 61 -14.67 9.55 15.68
C GLN A 61 -13.25 9.77 15.17
N THR A 62 -13.09 9.84 13.84
CA THR A 62 -11.78 10.09 13.21
C THR A 62 -11.24 11.48 13.58
N LEU A 63 -12.08 12.52 13.55
CA LEU A 63 -11.68 13.88 13.88
C LEU A 63 -11.33 14.04 15.37
N ASP A 64 -12.09 13.43 16.28
CA ASP A 64 -11.76 13.41 17.72
C ASP A 64 -10.42 12.71 17.98
N LYS A 65 -10.20 11.56 17.32
CA LYS A 65 -8.92 10.84 17.43
C LYS A 65 -7.76 11.66 16.87
N LEU A 66 -7.96 12.35 15.75
CA LEU A 66 -6.95 13.23 15.16
C LEU A 66 -6.52 14.34 16.14
N LYS A 67 -7.48 15.05 16.75
CA LYS A 67 -7.19 16.06 17.78
C LYS A 67 -6.38 15.49 18.94
N LYS A 68 -6.82 14.34 19.48
CA LYS A 68 -6.11 13.64 20.56
C LYS A 68 -4.67 13.29 20.20
N SER A 69 -4.44 12.81 18.97
CA SER A 69 -3.11 12.46 18.48
C SER A 69 -2.20 13.67 18.31
N LEU A 70 -2.74 14.85 17.96
CA LEU A 70 -1.95 16.08 17.81
C LEU A 70 -1.33 16.57 19.13
N HIS A 71 -1.92 16.25 20.30
CA HIS A 71 -1.34 16.64 21.60
C HIS A 71 0.03 16.02 21.88
N ALA A 72 0.40 14.93 21.20
CA ALA A 72 1.73 14.34 21.31
C ALA A 72 2.79 15.08 20.47
N MET A 73 2.38 16.00 19.59
CA MET A 73 3.28 16.75 18.73
C MET A 73 3.77 18.02 19.45
N LYS A 74 5.04 18.39 19.20
CA LYS A 74 5.59 19.65 19.68
C LYS A 74 5.03 20.81 18.86
N MET A 75 3.95 21.41 19.33
CA MET A 75 3.25 22.54 18.69
C MET A 75 3.11 23.70 19.69
N SER A 76 3.09 24.94 19.20
CA SER A 76 2.68 26.08 20.01
C SER A 76 1.17 26.03 20.31
N GLU A 77 0.72 26.80 21.30
CA GLU A 77 -0.70 26.89 21.62
C GLU A 77 -1.51 27.45 20.44
N GLU A 78 -0.95 28.43 19.72
CA GLU A 78 -1.57 29.03 18.53
C GLU A 78 -1.68 28.02 17.38
N GLU A 79 -0.64 27.22 17.15
CA GLU A 79 -0.65 26.18 16.12
C GLU A 79 -1.70 25.11 16.43
N MET A 80 -1.78 24.68 17.70
CA MET A 80 -2.76 23.69 18.14
C MET A 80 -4.18 24.21 17.99
N LYS A 81 -4.44 25.46 18.40
CA LYS A 81 -5.74 26.11 18.25
C LYS A 81 -6.16 26.25 16.78
N GLU A 82 -5.23 26.61 15.91
CA GLU A 82 -5.52 26.71 14.47
C GLU A 82 -5.78 25.34 13.84
N ALA A 83 -5.06 24.29 14.26
CA ALA A 83 -5.32 22.93 13.83
C ALA A 83 -6.71 22.44 14.25
N GLU A 84 -7.09 22.62 15.51
CA GLU A 84 -8.43 22.28 16.01
C GLU A 84 -9.53 23.02 15.26
N ARG A 85 -9.35 24.32 15.01
CA ARG A 85 -10.29 25.15 14.24
C ARG A 85 -10.50 24.60 12.83
N LYS A 86 -9.42 24.17 12.15
CA LYS A 86 -9.51 23.57 10.80
C LYS A 86 -10.21 22.21 10.83
N ILE A 87 -9.92 21.38 11.83
CA ILE A 87 -10.57 20.07 12.02
C ILE A 87 -12.08 20.26 12.25
N ASP A 88 -12.47 21.22 13.09
CA ASP A 88 -13.87 21.53 13.36
C ASP A 88 -14.59 22.08 12.13
N ALA A 89 -13.95 22.99 11.38
CA ALA A 89 -14.51 23.50 10.14
C ALA A 89 -14.68 22.40 9.08
N PHE A 90 -13.77 21.42 9.04
CA PHE A 90 -13.87 20.27 8.13
C PHE A 90 -15.07 19.38 8.45
N GLY A 91 -15.31 19.11 9.74
CA GLY A 91 -16.39 18.25 10.23
C GLY A 91 -17.71 18.96 10.57
N ALA A 92 -17.81 20.27 10.36
CA ALA A 92 -19.03 21.02 10.64
C ALA A 92 -20.21 20.55 9.77
N PRO A 93 -21.47 20.71 10.21
CA PRO A 93 -22.64 20.40 9.39
C PRO A 93 -22.61 21.16 8.06
N GLY A 94 -22.77 20.43 6.94
CA GLY A 94 -22.62 20.98 5.59
C GLY A 94 -21.18 21.29 5.18
N GLY A 95 -20.20 20.91 6.01
CA GLY A 95 -18.77 21.02 5.73
C GLY A 95 -18.31 20.01 4.68
N VAL A 96 -17.11 20.25 4.13
CA VAL A 96 -16.54 19.39 3.08
C VAL A 96 -16.28 17.96 3.58
N GLY A 97 -16.03 17.77 4.88
CA GLY A 97 -15.80 16.46 5.47
C GLY A 97 -17.00 15.52 5.34
N GLU A 98 -18.23 16.00 5.50
CA GLU A 98 -19.44 15.18 5.32
C GLU A 98 -19.58 14.70 3.87
N VAL A 99 -19.30 15.58 2.90
CA VAL A 99 -19.33 15.25 1.47
C VAL A 99 -18.28 14.19 1.13
N LEU A 100 -17.05 14.34 1.66
CA LEU A 100 -15.96 13.40 1.42
C LEU A 100 -16.20 12.05 2.13
N GLN A 101 -16.72 12.07 3.35
CA GLN A 101 -17.10 10.86 4.09
C GLN A 101 -18.16 10.06 3.33
N LYS A 102 -19.20 10.73 2.82
CA LYS A 102 -20.24 10.07 2.02
C LYS A 102 -19.66 9.41 0.77
N ARG A 103 -18.78 10.11 0.03
CA ARG A 103 -18.10 9.54 -1.14
C ARG A 103 -17.22 8.34 -0.77
N LEU A 104 -16.61 8.36 0.42
CA LEU A 104 -15.79 7.26 0.92
C LEU A 104 -16.63 6.02 1.25
N GLU A 105 -17.79 6.23 1.88
CA GLU A 105 -18.78 5.19 2.16
C GLU A 105 -19.37 4.61 0.87
N GLU A 106 -19.73 5.45 -0.10
CA GLU A 106 -20.17 5.03 -1.44
C GLU A 106 -19.10 4.17 -2.13
N ARG A 107 -17.82 4.58 -2.07
CA ARG A 107 -16.70 3.78 -2.59
C ARG A 107 -16.59 2.43 -1.89
N ARG A 108 -16.69 2.40 -0.56
CA ARG A 108 -16.70 1.15 0.22
C ARG A 108 -17.82 0.22 -0.24
N GLU A 109 -19.04 0.73 -0.35
CA GLU A 109 -20.16 -0.07 -0.86
C GLU A 109 -19.94 -0.54 -2.31
N MET A 110 -19.34 0.26 -3.17
CA MET A 110 -19.02 -0.14 -4.54
C MET A 110 -18.03 -1.32 -4.57
N GLU A 111 -16.95 -1.26 -3.78
CA GLU A 111 -15.99 -2.37 -3.69
C GLU A 111 -16.61 -3.64 -3.08
N GLU A 112 -17.47 -3.51 -2.07
CA GLU A 112 -18.22 -4.66 -1.52
C GLU A 112 -19.15 -5.29 -2.57
N ARG A 113 -19.84 -4.48 -3.38
CA ARG A 113 -20.74 -4.97 -4.44
C ARG A 113 -20.02 -5.65 -5.60
N LYS A 114 -18.80 -5.24 -5.93
CA LYS A 114 -17.96 -5.94 -6.93
C LYS A 114 -17.67 -7.38 -6.53
N GLY A 115 -17.74 -7.67 -5.23
CA GLY A 115 -17.45 -8.97 -4.66
C GLY A 115 -15.95 -9.27 -4.67
N GLY A 116 -15.59 -10.45 -4.15
CA GLY A 116 -14.20 -10.81 -3.93
C GLY A 116 -13.64 -10.19 -2.65
N ARG A 117 -12.32 -10.07 -2.58
CA ARG A 117 -11.57 -9.73 -1.35
C ARG A 117 -11.02 -8.30 -1.33
N GLY A 118 -11.39 -7.50 -2.31
CA GLY A 118 -10.96 -6.11 -2.40
C GLY A 118 -11.54 -5.27 -1.26
N HIS A 119 -10.82 -4.21 -0.88
CA HIS A 119 -11.34 -3.21 0.04
C HIS A 119 -11.07 -1.78 -0.46
N TRP A 120 -11.86 -0.82 0.01
CA TRP A 120 -11.89 0.55 -0.49
C TRP A 120 -10.55 1.30 -0.48
N LEU A 121 -9.67 0.94 0.46
CA LEU A 121 -8.36 1.55 0.67
C LEU A 121 -7.25 0.87 -0.16
N GLU A 122 -7.44 -0.35 -0.63
CA GLU A 122 -6.37 -1.22 -1.13
C GLU A 122 -5.60 -0.59 -2.29
N ALA A 123 -6.31 -0.18 -3.35
CA ALA A 123 -5.70 0.46 -4.52
C ALA A 123 -5.03 1.79 -4.15
N TRP A 124 -5.67 2.59 -3.30
CA TRP A 124 -5.09 3.86 -2.85
C TRP A 124 -3.84 3.66 -2.00
N TRP A 125 -3.80 2.64 -1.16
CA TRP A 125 -2.62 2.34 -0.35
C TRP A 125 -1.45 1.90 -1.22
N ASP A 126 -1.67 0.96 -2.13
CA ASP A 126 -0.62 0.49 -3.03
C ASP A 126 -0.06 1.63 -3.89
N ASP A 127 -0.93 2.46 -4.45
CA ASP A 127 -0.52 3.58 -5.30
C ASP A 127 0.16 4.69 -4.49
N LEU A 128 -0.44 5.16 -3.40
CA LEU A 128 0.09 6.32 -2.68
C LEU A 128 1.29 5.98 -1.79
N ALA A 129 1.32 4.80 -1.18
CA ALA A 129 2.40 4.42 -0.25
C ALA A 129 3.61 3.79 -0.95
N TYR A 130 3.42 3.11 -2.10
CA TYR A 130 4.50 2.34 -2.73
C TYR A 130 4.66 2.65 -4.23
N MET A 131 3.66 2.36 -5.06
CA MET A 131 3.78 2.41 -6.52
C MET A 131 3.84 3.83 -7.08
N GLY A 132 3.49 4.83 -6.29
CA GLY A 132 3.68 6.27 -6.54
C GLY A 132 4.91 6.86 -5.83
N TYR A 133 5.49 6.17 -4.85
CA TYR A 133 6.65 6.62 -4.09
C TYR A 133 7.93 6.53 -4.92
N ARG A 134 8.69 7.64 -5.05
CA ARG A 134 9.81 7.77 -6.01
C ARG A 134 11.20 7.67 -5.39
N ASP A 135 11.33 7.63 -4.08
CA ASP A 135 12.65 7.45 -3.47
C ASP A 135 13.07 5.98 -3.50
N SER A 136 14.37 5.74 -3.30
CA SER A 136 14.95 4.40 -3.32
C SER A 136 14.27 3.48 -2.30
N VAL A 137 13.81 2.32 -2.76
CA VAL A 137 13.26 1.27 -1.89
C VAL A 137 14.31 0.65 -0.97
N VAL A 138 15.61 0.76 -1.31
CA VAL A 138 16.73 0.11 -0.60
C VAL A 138 16.81 0.53 0.87
N ILE A 139 16.53 1.80 1.16
CA ILE A 139 16.58 2.35 2.53
C ILE A 139 15.18 2.65 3.06
N ASN A 140 14.31 3.20 2.20
CA ASN A 140 13.08 3.84 2.67
C ASN A 140 11.90 2.88 2.84
N VAL A 141 11.97 1.66 2.28
CA VAL A 141 10.81 0.74 2.24
C VAL A 141 11.20 -0.68 2.64
N SER A 142 12.27 -1.22 2.05
CA SER A 142 12.66 -2.61 2.21
C SER A 142 13.31 -2.86 3.57
N TYR A 143 12.59 -3.55 4.46
CA TYR A 143 13.11 -4.04 5.73
C TYR A 143 13.69 -5.46 5.59
N PHE A 144 14.51 -5.89 6.56
CA PHE A 144 15.12 -7.22 6.57
C PHE A 144 14.81 -7.97 7.87
N TYR A 145 14.85 -9.29 7.79
CA TYR A 145 14.85 -10.18 8.95
C TYR A 145 16.22 -10.84 9.08
N GLY A 146 16.78 -10.80 10.29
CA GLY A 146 17.96 -11.58 10.63
C GLY A 146 17.55 -12.94 11.19
N PHE A 147 18.30 -13.98 10.84
CA PHE A 147 18.13 -15.32 11.40
C PHE A 147 19.34 -15.69 12.21
N ASP A 148 19.13 -16.47 13.27
CA ASP A 148 20.21 -17.09 14.00
C ASP A 148 21.03 -17.97 13.06
N LEU A 149 22.33 -17.98 13.29
CA LEU A 149 23.22 -18.89 12.61
C LEU A 149 22.79 -20.32 12.95
N PRO A 150 22.75 -21.23 11.95
CA PRO A 150 22.58 -22.64 12.23
C PRO A 150 23.58 -23.11 13.31
N PRO A 151 23.20 -24.08 14.18
CA PRO A 151 24.01 -24.49 15.33
C PRO A 151 25.46 -24.87 15.01
N ASN A 152 25.74 -25.27 13.76
CA ASN A 152 27.05 -25.72 13.30
C ASN A 152 27.74 -24.70 12.39
N THR A 153 27.40 -23.41 12.49
CA THR A 153 28.05 -22.39 11.68
C THR A 153 29.49 -22.17 12.16
N PRO A 154 30.52 -22.40 11.32
CA PRO A 154 31.90 -22.17 11.72
C PRO A 154 32.11 -20.71 12.11
N THR A 155 32.78 -20.47 13.24
CA THR A 155 33.20 -19.12 13.62
C THR A 155 34.16 -18.58 12.56
N PRO A 156 33.97 -17.36 12.04
CA PRO A 156 34.93 -16.77 11.12
C PRO A 156 36.33 -16.76 11.74
N LEU A 157 37.34 -17.22 10.99
CA LEU A 157 38.73 -17.14 11.41
C LEU A 157 39.12 -15.66 11.47
N ALA A 158 39.66 -15.25 12.62
CA ALA A 158 40.16 -13.90 12.88
C ALA A 158 41.38 -13.54 12.01
#